data_AF-A0AA92CLL3-F1
#
_entry.id   AF-A0AA92CLL3-F1
#
_cell.length_a   1.000
_cell.length_b   1.000
_cell.length_c   1.000
_cell.angle_alpha   90.00
_cell.angle_beta   90.00
_cell.angle_gamma   90.00
#
_symmetry.space_group_name_H-M   'P 1'
#
loop_
_entity.id
_entity.type
_entity.pdbx_description
1 polymer ?
#
loop_
_entity_poly.entity_id
_entity_poly.type
_entity_poly.pdbx_seq_one_letter_code
_entity_poly.pdbx_strand_id
1 'polypeptide(L)'
;MKEAKTEDFASHVAPQSPDAEAIDAIFANYDLSDISPQEIDQMADELVAAGFDDMKFIMMLTTKGAAFQAHLQEDFAQSGYEVSRGNSNANMDLIEVTRDQLKMSKAFGQPTQALESFLDDIEDIAAEQAAPPRAPIALVRGGDLGTLVLSQADRI
;
A
#
# COMPACT_ATOMS: atom_id res chain seq x y z
N MET A 1 48.98 22.79 20.06
CA MET A 1 48.19 21.55 19.87
C MET A 1 46.80 21.99 19.46
N LYS A 2 46.29 21.48 18.33
CA LYS A 2 45.08 21.99 17.65
C LYS A 2 43.83 21.59 18.44
N GLU A 3 42.95 22.56 18.65
CA GLU A 3 41.61 22.37 19.19
C GLU A 3 40.79 21.55 18.19
N ALA A 4 40.35 20.36 18.60
CA ALA A 4 39.42 19.55 17.83
C ALA A 4 38.02 20.12 18.07
N LYS A 5 37.55 20.86 17.07
CA LYS A 5 36.17 21.28 16.86
C LYS A 5 35.27 20.05 16.99
N THR A 6 34.50 19.99 18.07
CA THR A 6 33.43 19.01 18.23
C THR A 6 32.39 19.30 17.15
N GLU A 7 32.42 18.49 16.10
CA GLU A 7 31.44 18.57 15.02
C GLU A 7 30.08 18.14 15.57
N ASP A 8 29.13 19.03 15.33
CA ASP A 8 27.72 18.93 15.66
C ASP A 8 27.11 17.76 14.88
N PHE A 9 27.18 16.55 15.43
CA PHE A 9 26.51 15.35 14.90
C PHE A 9 25.02 15.30 15.28
N ALA A 10 24.45 16.40 15.78
CA ALA A 10 23.02 16.56 15.96
C ALA A 10 22.38 17.16 14.68
N SER A 11 22.68 16.56 13.52
CA SER A 11 21.89 16.78 12.32
C SER A 11 20.54 16.09 12.51
N HIS A 12 19.64 16.82 13.16
CA HIS A 12 18.20 16.86 12.91
C HIS A 12 17.67 15.71 12.03
N VAL A 13 17.43 14.56 12.62
CA VAL A 13 16.28 13.76 12.21
C VAL A 13 15.16 14.22 13.13
N ALA A 14 14.56 15.36 12.79
CA ALA A 14 13.27 15.70 13.37
C ALA A 14 12.34 14.50 13.10
N PRO A 15 11.47 14.08 14.04
CA PRO A 15 10.41 13.14 13.71
C PRO A 15 9.64 13.77 12.55
N GLN A 16 9.82 13.22 11.35
CA GLN A 16 9.07 13.67 10.19
C GLN A 16 7.63 13.35 10.55
N SER A 17 6.84 14.40 10.78
CA SER A 17 5.42 14.20 11.00
C SER A 17 4.87 13.52 9.75
N PRO A 18 4.01 12.51 9.88
CA PRO A 18 3.47 11.78 8.73
C PRO A 18 2.94 12.79 7.72
N ASP A 19 3.48 12.75 6.51
CA ASP A 19 3.00 13.56 5.41
C ASP A 19 1.85 12.80 4.75
N ALA A 20 0.62 13.08 5.20
CA ALA A 20 -0.57 12.40 4.72
C ALA A 20 -0.74 12.54 3.19
N GLU A 21 -0.40 13.69 2.61
CA GLU A 21 -0.49 13.90 1.16
C GLU A 21 0.55 13.06 0.41
N ALA A 22 1.75 12.90 0.99
CA ALA A 22 2.76 12.01 0.43
C ALA A 22 2.36 10.53 0.54
N ILE A 23 1.77 10.12 1.67
CA ILE A 23 1.29 8.74 1.88
C ILE A 23 0.17 8.40 0.89
N ASP A 24 -0.81 9.29 0.71
CA ASP A 24 -1.89 9.10 -0.25
C ASP A 24 -1.35 9.02 -1.69
N ALA A 25 -0.36 9.86 -2.03
CA ALA A 25 0.29 9.84 -3.33
C ALA A 25 1.09 8.54 -3.57
N ILE A 26 1.74 8.00 -2.53
CA ILE A 26 2.42 6.70 -2.59
C ILE A 26 1.40 5.63 -2.92
N PHE A 27 0.31 5.52 -2.15
CA PHE A 27 -0.73 4.52 -2.44
C PHE A 27 -1.29 4.69 -3.85
N ALA A 28 -1.56 5.92 -4.32
CA ALA A 28 -2.07 6.16 -5.67
C ALA A 28 -1.14 5.71 -6.81
N ASN A 29 0.17 5.54 -6.56
CA ASN A 29 1.13 5.10 -7.56
C ASN A 29 1.17 3.57 -7.74
N TYR A 30 0.57 2.79 -6.84
CA TYR A 30 0.58 1.33 -6.87
C TYR A 30 -0.84 0.76 -7.03
N ASP A 31 -1.03 -0.08 -8.05
CA ASP A 31 -2.28 -0.83 -8.24
C ASP A 31 -2.25 -2.12 -7.43
N LEU A 32 -2.95 -2.16 -6.30
CA LEU A 32 -2.94 -3.32 -5.40
C LEU A 32 -3.60 -4.57 -6.02
N SER A 33 -4.34 -4.44 -7.12
CA SER A 33 -4.93 -5.58 -7.84
C SER A 33 -3.99 -6.18 -8.90
N ASP A 34 -2.92 -5.47 -9.26
CA ASP A 34 -1.91 -5.91 -10.22
C ASP A 34 -0.51 -5.43 -9.78
N ILE A 35 -0.08 -5.87 -8.60
CA ILE A 35 1.19 -5.45 -8.00
C ILE A 35 2.23 -6.56 -8.04
N SER A 36 3.46 -6.22 -8.41
CA SER A 36 4.60 -7.14 -8.32
C SER A 36 5.21 -7.16 -6.91
N PRO A 37 5.85 -8.27 -6.50
CA PRO A 37 6.58 -8.35 -5.23
C PRO A 37 7.66 -7.26 -5.04
N GLN A 38 8.24 -6.74 -6.13
CA GLN A 38 9.24 -5.66 -6.05
C GLN A 38 8.58 -4.31 -5.76
N GLU A 39 7.42 -4.04 -6.37
CA GLU A 39 6.63 -2.84 -6.08
C GLU A 39 6.10 -2.85 -4.66
N ILE A 40 5.79 -4.03 -4.10
CA ILE A 40 5.45 -4.19 -2.68
C ILE A 40 6.61 -3.75 -1.77
N ASP A 41 7.83 -4.20 -2.06
CA ASP A 41 9.02 -3.80 -1.29
C ASP A 41 9.26 -2.28 -1.41
N GLN A 42 9.15 -1.73 -2.62
CA GLN A 42 9.32 -0.30 -2.86
C GLN A 42 8.26 0.54 -2.14
N MET A 43 6.99 0.15 -2.21
CA MET A 43 5.90 0.81 -1.51
C MET A 43 6.13 0.81 0.00
N ALA A 44 6.59 -0.32 0.57
CA ALA A 44 6.90 -0.39 2.00
C ALA A 44 8.01 0.59 2.41
N ASP A 45 9.09 0.68 1.62
CA ASP A 45 10.19 1.61 1.87
C ASP A 45 9.74 3.07 1.76
N GLU A 46 8.92 3.39 0.76
CA GLU A 46 8.36 4.74 0.55
C GLU A 46 7.42 5.15 1.70
N LEU A 47 6.55 4.24 2.15
CA LEU A 47 5.65 4.50 3.29
C LEU A 47 6.44 4.74 4.59
N VAL A 48 7.48 3.96 4.85
CA VAL A 48 8.37 4.16 6.01
C VAL A 48 9.09 5.51 5.91
N ALA A 49 9.59 5.87 4.73
CA ALA A 49 10.25 7.17 4.50
C ALA A 49 9.29 8.36 4.67
N ALA A 50 8.01 8.20 4.30
CA ALA A 50 6.96 9.21 4.48
C ALA A 50 6.44 9.31 5.93
N GLY A 51 6.89 8.42 6.82
CA GLY A 51 6.51 8.42 8.23
C GLY A 51 5.17 7.75 8.52
N PHE A 52 4.70 6.85 7.65
CA PHE A 52 3.50 6.04 7.89
C PHE A 52 3.64 5.24 9.18
N ASP A 53 2.68 5.35 10.09
CA ASP A 53 2.80 4.90 11.49
C ASP A 53 2.22 3.51 11.76
N ASP A 54 1.48 2.92 10.81
CA ASP A 54 1.01 1.53 10.94
C ASP A 54 2.11 0.51 10.58
N MET A 55 2.92 0.20 11.59
CA MET A 55 3.97 -0.81 11.47
C MET A 55 3.44 -2.22 11.22
N LYS A 56 2.20 -2.54 11.62
CA LYS A 56 1.62 -3.87 11.37
C LYS A 56 1.29 -4.02 9.91
N PHE A 57 0.72 -2.98 9.30
CA PHE A 57 0.47 -2.92 7.87
C PHE A 57 1.78 -3.09 7.09
N ILE A 58 2.82 -2.33 7.41
CA ILE A 58 4.14 -2.44 6.76
C ILE A 58 4.73 -3.85 6.90
N MET A 59 4.66 -4.45 8.09
CA MET A 59 5.14 -5.82 8.29
C MET A 59 4.35 -6.83 7.45
N MET A 60 3.02 -6.71 7.38
CA MET A 60 2.19 -7.59 6.56
C MET A 60 2.51 -7.44 5.07
N LEU A 61 2.67 -6.20 4.63
CA LEU A 61 3.01 -5.86 3.25
C LEU A 61 4.36 -6.47 2.85
N THR A 62 5.41 -6.27 3.64
CA THR A 62 6.76 -6.82 3.35
C THR A 62 6.79 -8.35 3.30
N THR A 63 5.89 -9.08 3.97
CA THR A 63 5.81 -10.55 3.82
C THR A 63 5.37 -11.00 2.42
N LYS A 64 4.80 -10.09 1.62
CA LYS A 64 4.42 -10.32 0.22
C LYS A 64 5.50 -9.88 -0.77
N GLY A 65 6.49 -9.14 -0.29
CA GLY A 65 7.55 -8.56 -1.10
C GLY A 65 8.57 -9.56 -1.62
N ALA A 66 9.36 -9.14 -2.61
CA ALA A 66 10.37 -9.97 -3.27
C ALA A 66 11.48 -10.37 -2.30
N ALA A 67 11.90 -9.46 -1.41
CA ALA A 67 12.95 -9.72 -0.43
C ALA A 67 12.58 -10.89 0.51
N PHE A 68 11.36 -10.91 1.03
CA PHE A 68 10.88 -11.99 1.90
C PHE A 68 10.73 -13.30 1.12
N GLN A 69 10.21 -13.25 -0.10
CA GLN A 69 10.09 -14.43 -0.95
C GLN A 69 11.46 -15.02 -1.33
N ALA A 70 12.47 -14.18 -1.56
CA ALA A 70 13.84 -14.62 -1.81
C ALA A 70 14.46 -15.28 -0.57
N HIS A 71 14.23 -14.71 0.61
CA HIS A 71 14.69 -15.29 1.87
C HIS A 71 14.08 -16.68 2.11
N LEU A 72 12.78 -16.84 1.87
CA LEU A 72 12.14 -18.16 1.95
C LEU A 72 12.73 -19.16 0.95
N GLN A 73 13.00 -18.73 -0.29
CA GLN A 73 13.62 -19.59 -1.30
C GLN A 73 15.01 -20.08 -0.87
N GLU A 74 15.81 -19.20 -0.28
CA GLU A 74 17.12 -19.55 0.25
C GLU A 74 17.01 -20.57 1.39
N ASP A 75 16.13 -20.34 2.36
CA ASP A 75 15.89 -21.25 3.49
C ASP A 75 15.42 -22.64 3.01
N PHE A 76 14.50 -22.68 2.04
CA PHE A 76 14.01 -23.95 1.47
C PHE A 76 15.09 -24.67 0.65
N ALA A 77 15.89 -23.94 -0.13
CA ALA A 77 17.00 -24.52 -0.88
C ALA A 77 18.04 -25.16 0.05
N GLN A 78 18.32 -24.52 1.20
CA GLN A 78 19.20 -25.06 2.23
C GLN A 78 18.60 -26.26 2.98
N SER A 79 17.27 -26.38 3.02
CA SER A 79 16.56 -27.51 3.64
C SER A 79 16.56 -28.80 2.81
N GLY A 80 17.07 -28.76 1.57
CA GLY A 80 17.14 -29.92 0.67
C GLY A 80 15.84 -30.26 -0.06
N TYR A 81 14.81 -29.40 0.05
CA TYR A 81 13.56 -29.50 -0.71
C TYR A 81 13.60 -28.55 -1.90
N GLU A 82 13.65 -29.07 -3.13
CA GLU A 82 13.38 -28.30 -4.35
C GLU A 82 11.88 -28.01 -4.43
N VAL A 83 11.47 -26.83 -3.97
CA VAL A 83 10.13 -26.33 -4.23
C VAL A 83 10.17 -25.54 -5.53
N SER A 84 9.70 -26.12 -6.63
CA SER A 84 9.38 -25.37 -7.85
C SER A 84 8.22 -24.44 -7.57
N ARG A 85 8.49 -23.27 -7.01
CA ARG A 85 7.55 -22.15 -7.01
C ARG A 85 7.78 -21.39 -8.31
N GLY A 86 6.71 -21.27 -9.11
CA GLY A 86 6.72 -20.48 -10.34
C GLY A 86 7.17 -19.04 -10.10
N ASN A 87 7.43 -18.31 -11.19
CA ASN A 87 8.01 -16.96 -11.20
C ASN A 87 7.65 -16.13 -9.97
N SER A 88 8.58 -16.05 -9.01
CA SER A 88 8.37 -15.40 -7.70
C SER A 88 8.31 -13.88 -7.78
N ASN A 89 8.36 -13.32 -9.00
CA ASN A 89 8.16 -11.90 -9.31
C ASN A 89 6.91 -11.66 -10.16
N ALA A 90 6.04 -12.66 -10.35
CA ALA A 90 4.79 -12.45 -11.07
C ALA A 90 3.89 -11.48 -10.29
N ASN A 91 3.22 -10.60 -11.02
CA ASN A 91 2.21 -9.73 -10.45
C ASN A 91 1.09 -10.56 -9.80
N MET A 92 0.49 -9.99 -8.77
CA MET A 92 -0.60 -10.59 -8.03
C MET A 92 -1.66 -9.56 -7.68
N ASP A 93 -2.88 -10.05 -7.51
CA ASP A 93 -3.93 -9.30 -6.83
C ASP A 93 -3.74 -9.49 -5.32
N LEU A 94 -3.22 -8.44 -4.66
CA LEU A 94 -2.91 -8.47 -3.23
C LEU A 94 -4.18 -8.68 -2.39
N ILE A 95 -5.33 -8.17 -2.86
CA ILE A 95 -6.62 -8.29 -2.18
C ILE A 95 -7.10 -9.74 -2.26
N GLU A 96 -7.14 -10.32 -3.46
CA GLU A 96 -7.55 -11.71 -3.65
C GLU A 96 -6.63 -12.70 -2.94
N VAL A 97 -5.30 -12.48 -3.00
CA VAL A 97 -4.33 -13.31 -2.26
C VAL A 97 -4.58 -13.26 -0.75
N THR A 98 -4.89 -12.07 -0.21
CA THR A 98 -5.16 -11.90 1.22
C THR A 98 -6.51 -12.52 1.61
N ARG A 99 -7.55 -12.41 0.78
CA ARG A 99 -8.84 -13.09 0.96
C ARG A 99 -8.69 -14.60 0.98
N ASP A 100 -7.92 -15.16 0.05
CA ASP A 100 -7.66 -16.59 -0.01
C ASP A 100 -6.90 -17.07 1.24
N GLN A 101 -5.90 -16.30 1.68
CA GLN A 101 -5.17 -16.61 2.90
C GLN A 101 -6.09 -16.56 4.13
N LEU A 102 -6.97 -15.57 4.23
CA LEU A 102 -7.95 -15.46 5.30
C LEU A 102 -8.90 -16.67 5.32
N LYS A 103 -9.40 -17.08 4.15
CA LYS A 103 -10.27 -18.26 4.01
C LYS A 103 -9.56 -19.53 4.45
N MET A 104 -8.29 -19.71 4.09
CA MET A 104 -7.48 -20.84 4.56
C MET A 104 -7.28 -20.79 6.07
N SER A 105 -6.86 -19.66 6.64
CA SER A 105 -6.64 -19.52 8.08
C SER A 105 -7.91 -19.79 8.88
N LYS A 106 -9.08 -19.34 8.42
CA LYS A 106 -10.39 -19.69 9.00
C LYS A 106 -10.66 -21.20 8.96
N ALA A 107 -10.38 -21.84 7.83
CA ALA A 107 -10.59 -23.29 7.67
C ALA A 107 -9.69 -24.12 8.60
N PHE A 108 -8.47 -23.65 8.87
CA PHE A 108 -7.50 -24.34 9.75
C PHE A 108 -7.57 -23.87 11.22
N GLY A 109 -8.51 -23.00 11.60
CA GLY A 109 -8.65 -22.51 12.97
C GLY A 109 -7.48 -21.64 13.45
N GLN A 110 -6.78 -20.98 12.52
CA GLN A 110 -5.68 -20.07 12.83
C GLN A 110 -6.20 -18.68 13.22
N PRO A 111 -5.44 -17.91 14.01
CA PRO A 111 -5.77 -16.52 14.30
C PRO A 111 -5.85 -15.68 13.01
N THR A 112 -6.95 -14.93 12.84
CA THR A 112 -7.23 -14.19 11.60
C THR A 112 -7.22 -12.67 11.76
N GLN A 113 -7.21 -12.16 12.99
CA GLN A 113 -7.43 -10.73 13.26
C GLN A 113 -6.47 -9.80 12.50
N ALA A 114 -5.19 -10.17 12.38
CA ALA A 114 -4.21 -9.37 11.65
C ALA A 114 -4.45 -9.39 10.13
N LEU A 115 -4.87 -10.53 9.58
CA LEU A 115 -5.22 -10.66 8.16
C LEU A 115 -6.52 -9.93 7.85
N GLU A 116 -7.48 -9.92 8.77
CA GLU A 116 -8.74 -9.20 8.62
C GLU A 116 -8.52 -7.69 8.61
N SER A 117 -7.73 -7.15 9.56
CA SER A 117 -7.36 -5.73 9.57
C SER A 117 -6.62 -5.35 8.30
N PHE A 118 -5.60 -6.12 7.93
CA PHE A 118 -4.82 -5.83 6.72
C PHE A 118 -5.67 -5.87 5.45
N LEU A 119 -6.63 -6.81 5.37
CA LEU A 119 -7.55 -6.88 4.24
C LEU A 119 -8.48 -5.66 4.18
N ASP A 120 -9.01 -5.22 5.32
CA ASP A 120 -9.85 -4.02 5.43
C ASP A 120 -9.08 -2.79 4.92
N ASP A 121 -7.84 -2.61 5.39
CA ASP A 121 -6.98 -1.49 5.02
C ASP A 121 -6.71 -1.44 3.50
N ILE A 122 -6.32 -2.57 2.88
CA ILE A 122 -6.03 -2.61 1.44
C ILE A 122 -7.30 -2.49 0.57
N GLU A 123 -8.46 -2.95 1.07
CA GLU A 123 -9.75 -2.77 0.39
C GLU A 123 -10.21 -1.32 0.43
N ASP A 124 -10.04 -0.64 1.56
CA ASP A 124 -10.34 0.78 1.71
C ASP A 124 -9.44 1.65 0.80
N ILE A 125 -8.13 1.36 0.76
CA ILE A 125 -7.19 2.04 -0.15
C ILE A 125 -7.61 1.84 -1.62
N ALA A 126 -7.90 0.61 -2.02
CA ALA A 126 -8.32 0.32 -3.40
C ALA A 126 -9.67 0.98 -3.74
N ALA A 127 -10.60 1.05 -2.78
CA ALA A 127 -11.86 1.76 -2.96
C ALA A 127 -11.67 3.27 -3.12
N GLU A 128 -10.72 3.87 -2.40
CA GLU A 128 -10.35 5.27 -2.52
C GLU A 128 -9.69 5.57 -3.87
N GLN A 129 -8.81 4.69 -4.36
CA GLN A 129 -8.22 4.78 -5.71
C GLN A 129 -9.27 4.65 -6.83
N ALA A 130 -10.28 3.80 -6.65
CA ALA A 130 -11.36 3.58 -7.63
C ALA A 130 -12.41 4.71 -7.64
N ALA A 131 -12.44 5.56 -6.63
CA ALA A 131 -13.34 6.70 -6.59
C ALA A 131 -12.94 7.71 -7.70
N PRO A 132 -13.90 8.25 -8.48
CA PRO A 132 -13.58 9.29 -9.45
C PRO A 132 -12.90 10.46 -8.71
N PRO A 133 -11.89 11.11 -9.32
CA PRO A 133 -11.22 12.23 -8.69
C PRO A 133 -12.29 13.21 -8.25
N ARG A 134 -12.32 13.53 -6.94
CA ARG A 134 -13.24 14.54 -6.41
C ARG A 134 -12.99 15.79 -7.23
N ALA A 135 -13.90 16.10 -8.15
CA ALA A 135 -13.80 17.31 -8.94
C ALA A 135 -13.59 18.45 -7.95
N PRO A 136 -12.60 19.35 -8.16
CA PRO A 136 -12.42 20.47 -7.27
C PRO A 136 -13.79 21.13 -7.17
N ILE A 137 -14.29 21.28 -5.94
CA ILE A 137 -15.52 22.02 -5.69
C ILE A 137 -15.22 23.41 -6.23
N ALA A 138 -15.64 23.66 -7.48
CA ALA A 138 -15.68 24.97 -8.04
C ALA A 138 -16.66 25.70 -7.14
N LEU A 139 -16.11 26.41 -6.15
CA LEU A 139 -16.82 27.39 -5.37
C LEU A 139 -17.34 28.38 -6.40
N VAL A 140 -18.57 28.14 -6.87
CA VAL A 140 -19.34 29.08 -7.67
C VAL A 140 -19.54 30.29 -6.78
N ARG A 141 -18.56 31.19 -6.83
CA ARG A 141 -18.67 32.55 -6.35
C ARG A 141 -19.73 33.17 -7.25
N GLY A 142 -20.91 33.35 -6.67
CA GLY A 142 -22.14 33.59 -7.40
C GLY A 142 -22.09 34.75 -8.38
N GLY A 143 -22.89 34.59 -9.43
CA GLY A 143 -23.19 35.62 -10.41
C GLY A 143 -23.14 35.09 -11.84
N ASP A 144 -24.12 34.29 -12.25
CA ASP A 144 -25.09 34.77 -13.23
C ASP A 144 -26.24 33.77 -13.42
N LEU A 145 -27.43 34.32 -13.59
CA LEU A 145 -28.67 33.60 -13.84
C LEU A 145 -28.67 33.12 -15.29
N GLY A 146 -28.87 31.82 -15.54
CA GLY A 146 -28.94 31.37 -16.93
C GLY A 146 -29.27 29.91 -17.14
N THR A 147 -30.58 29.63 -17.13
CA THR A 147 -31.24 28.55 -17.89
C THR A 147 -31.20 27.12 -17.33
N LEU A 148 -32.36 26.71 -16.79
CA LEU A 148 -32.80 25.31 -16.79
C LEU A 148 -32.76 24.73 -18.20
N VAL A 149 -32.17 23.55 -18.37
CA VAL A 149 -32.68 22.56 -19.31
C VAL A 149 -32.80 21.22 -18.59
N LEU A 150 -34.03 20.97 -18.15
CA LEU A 150 -34.55 19.64 -17.87
C LEU A 150 -34.82 18.98 -19.23
N SER A 151 -34.15 17.87 -19.55
CA SER A 151 -34.60 17.01 -20.64
C SER A 151 -34.47 15.55 -20.22
N GLN A 152 -35.60 15.05 -19.72
CA GLN A 152 -35.96 13.64 -19.62
C GLN A 152 -36.43 13.17 -21.01
N ALA A 153 -36.39 11.84 -21.21
CA ALA A 153 -37.12 11.04 -22.21
C ALA A 153 -36.48 10.97 -23.62
N ASP A 154 -36.52 9.88 -24.39
CA ASP A 154 -36.93 8.47 -24.26
C ASP A 154 -36.48 7.79 -25.58
N ARG A 155 -36.15 6.49 -25.54
CA ARG A 155 -36.18 5.46 -26.61
C ARG A 155 -35.70 5.73 -28.05
N ILE A 156 -34.92 4.75 -28.54
CA ILE A 156 -35.20 4.03 -29.80
C ILE A 156 -35.15 2.53 -29.50
#